data_AF-A0A6M3L5B8-F1
#
_entry.id   AF-A0A6M3L5B8-F1
#
_cell.length_a   1.000
_cell.length_b   1.000
_cell.length_c   1.000
_cell.angle_alpha   90.00
_cell.angle_beta   90.00
_cell.angle_gamma   90.00
#
_symmetry.space_group_name_H-M   'P 1'
#
loop_
_entity.id
_entity.type
_entity.pdbx_description
1 polymer ?
#
loop_
_entity_poly.entity_id
_entity_poly.type
_entity_poly.pdbx_seq_one_letter_code
_entity_poly.pdbx_strand_id
1 'polypeptide(L)'
;MNTTLPWYKQLVNKLYTDFIDANYVSKSRQPTATYVFERGSKIREPELNYTEILQLSQVHWLLRTIFRAIIGEVINPGYGVAPRFKKRCVKCGKEFKITEVDECDICGGRRFDKPAINQYTDFSNLIKSPSKNRTFKEFLRSTLWYGLALDNFYWEIGHRLEYNTETKNVERVPAGIRVLQSDITKPVMDEYGGFGSTEYFCPVCYKKQFHQYGQDTYIDIKTLPLDQQGTIPRCKDCGGELMKTAYVQAVGDKIIARFGEDEIVQGTIERIDPQHFGQSKIQAALKHILIIDFMDEYNYQVFGKGHVSKLLLFPGSDENQIEIIKTSIQNELNSLDRMDVRTGEMRTALGPMLILQGVESGKEPRDVDLMPDLNALQSIDFYRLYIDKVAGLFGATPIFTGATTPDDGGNFGRTRIDVQNRTTKGYMKDILEPFNEILLPRLGITDWILEFGKIESRDELRDTMIKQRIAATVSLYESTGFDTEVSEDGSTFTVSPKRVRESEQRSRLQGMRTSQTAADSTGERTDGVGVEPSVPIEEPELNIDEE
;
A
#
# COMPACT_ATOMS: atom_id res chain seq x y z
N MET A 1 -22.70 18.49 -33.82
CA MET A 1 -21.27 18.40 -33.44
C MET A 1 -21.05 17.06 -32.78
N ASN A 2 -20.28 16.16 -33.41
CA ASN A 2 -19.94 14.86 -32.84
C ASN A 2 -18.96 15.07 -31.69
N THR A 3 -19.47 15.25 -30.48
CA THR A 3 -18.68 15.17 -29.25
C THR A 3 -18.40 13.71 -28.98
N THR A 4 -17.30 13.21 -29.54
CA THR A 4 -16.67 11.98 -29.06
C THR A 4 -16.48 12.13 -27.56
N LEU A 5 -17.10 11.24 -26.80
CA LEU A 5 -16.88 11.13 -25.36
C LEU A 5 -15.37 11.15 -25.10
N PRO A 6 -14.87 11.89 -24.08
CA PRO A 6 -13.48 11.83 -23.67
C PRO A 6 -13.02 10.37 -23.55
N TRP A 7 -11.78 10.05 -23.91
CA TRP A 7 -11.30 8.67 -23.98
C TRP A 7 -11.51 7.86 -22.69
N TYR A 8 -11.48 8.50 -21.52
CA TYR A 8 -11.80 7.86 -20.24
C TYR A 8 -13.30 7.51 -20.11
N LYS A 9 -14.21 8.29 -20.71
CA LYS A 9 -15.64 7.95 -20.80
C LYS A 9 -15.89 6.83 -21.79
N GLN A 10 -15.06 6.68 -22.83
CA GLN A 10 -15.10 5.51 -23.71
C GLN A 10 -14.58 4.26 -22.99
N LEU A 11 -13.55 4.40 -22.16
CA LEU A 11 -13.05 3.33 -21.29
C LEU A 11 -14.10 2.91 -20.26
N VAL A 12 -14.71 3.87 -19.57
CA VAL A 12 -15.83 3.61 -18.64
C VAL A 12 -16.99 2.99 -19.39
N ASN A 13 -17.39 3.48 -20.58
CA ASN A 13 -18.47 2.85 -21.37
C ASN A 13 -18.12 1.44 -21.87
N LYS A 14 -16.85 1.13 -22.13
CA LYS A 14 -16.42 -0.19 -22.59
C LYS A 14 -16.38 -1.19 -21.43
N LEU A 15 -15.87 -0.76 -20.27
CA LEU A 15 -16.02 -1.43 -18.98
C LEU A 15 -17.51 -1.57 -18.60
N TYR A 16 -18.33 -0.58 -18.94
CA TYR A 16 -19.77 -0.56 -18.71
C TYR A 16 -20.42 -1.64 -19.58
N THR A 17 -20.26 -1.64 -20.91
CA THR A 17 -20.91 -2.60 -21.82
C THR A 17 -20.54 -4.06 -21.57
N ASP A 18 -19.26 -4.36 -21.29
CA ASP A 18 -18.83 -5.74 -21.01
C ASP A 18 -19.37 -6.24 -19.66
N PHE A 19 -19.74 -5.31 -18.75
CA PHE A 19 -20.32 -5.62 -17.44
C PHE A 19 -21.86 -5.51 -17.41
N ILE A 20 -22.47 -4.81 -18.37
CA ILE A 20 -23.90 -4.44 -18.42
C ILE A 20 -24.73 -5.22 -19.42
N ASP A 21 -24.15 -6.07 -20.27
CA ASP A 21 -24.92 -7.19 -20.83
C ASP A 21 -25.48 -8.12 -19.72
N ALA A 22 -25.11 -7.89 -18.46
CA ALA A 22 -25.75 -8.37 -17.24
C ALA A 22 -26.93 -7.49 -16.74
N ASN A 23 -27.61 -6.70 -17.57
CA ASN A 23 -28.65 -5.70 -17.22
C ASN A 23 -29.99 -6.21 -16.65
N TYR A 24 -29.97 -7.35 -16.00
CA TYR A 24 -30.91 -7.61 -14.92
C TYR A 24 -30.20 -7.31 -13.60
N VAL A 25 -30.93 -7.09 -12.51
CA VAL A 25 -30.41 -7.47 -11.19
C VAL A 25 -30.29 -9.01 -11.21
N SER A 26 -29.35 -9.51 -12.01
CA SER A 26 -28.92 -10.89 -11.91
C SER A 26 -28.25 -10.96 -10.55
N LYS A 27 -28.75 -11.86 -9.69
CA LYS A 27 -28.05 -12.25 -8.47
C LYS A 27 -26.57 -12.33 -8.84
N SER A 28 -25.69 -11.63 -8.12
CA SER A 28 -24.24 -11.74 -8.30
C SER A 28 -23.97 -13.21 -8.55
N ARG A 29 -23.59 -13.58 -9.80
CA ARG A 29 -23.41 -14.99 -10.14
C ARG A 29 -22.50 -15.53 -9.06
N GLN A 30 -22.96 -16.55 -8.33
CA GLN A 30 -22.05 -17.21 -7.41
C GLN A 30 -20.86 -17.61 -8.28
N PRO A 31 -19.63 -17.23 -7.91
CA PRO A 31 -18.47 -17.57 -8.72
C PRO A 31 -18.47 -19.10 -8.84
N THR A 32 -18.76 -19.58 -10.05
CA THR A 32 -18.65 -21.00 -10.33
C THR A 32 -17.18 -21.32 -10.16
N ALA A 33 -16.85 -22.25 -9.26
CA ALA A 33 -15.47 -22.70 -9.12
C ALA A 33 -15.02 -23.21 -10.49
N THR A 34 -14.15 -22.45 -11.15
CA THR A 34 -13.72 -22.75 -12.51
C THR A 34 -12.41 -23.51 -12.40
N TYR A 35 -12.38 -24.75 -12.87
CA TYR A 35 -11.20 -25.61 -12.82
C TYR A 35 -10.28 -25.26 -14.00
N VAL A 36 -9.56 -24.14 -13.92
CA VAL A 36 -8.70 -23.64 -15.02
C VAL A 36 -7.27 -24.19 -14.86
N PHE A 37 -7.11 -25.50 -14.98
CA PHE A 37 -5.78 -26.09 -15.20
C PHE A 37 -5.59 -26.33 -16.69
N GLU A 38 -5.05 -25.34 -17.40
CA GLU A 38 -4.58 -25.58 -18.77
C GLU A 38 -3.23 -26.30 -18.73
N ARG A 39 -3.11 -27.41 -19.45
CA ARG A 39 -1.89 -28.23 -19.48
C ARG A 39 -0.78 -27.55 -20.29
N GLY A 40 0.44 -27.70 -19.78
CA GLY A 40 1.69 -27.28 -20.43
C GLY A 40 2.07 -25.81 -20.19
N SER A 41 3.34 -25.48 -20.44
CA SER A 41 3.85 -24.12 -20.29
C SER A 41 3.23 -23.18 -21.32
N LYS A 42 2.49 -22.17 -20.84
CA LYS A 42 1.89 -21.13 -21.68
C LYS A 42 2.12 -19.76 -21.05
N ILE A 43 2.01 -18.71 -21.87
CA ILE A 43 1.91 -17.35 -21.37
C ILE A 43 0.60 -17.26 -20.58
N ARG A 44 0.71 -17.02 -19.28
CA ARG A 44 -0.47 -16.86 -18.42
C ARG A 44 -0.86 -15.41 -18.41
N GLU A 45 -2.17 -15.17 -18.48
CA GLU A 45 -2.76 -13.85 -18.38
C GLU A 45 -3.63 -13.78 -17.13
N PRO A 46 -3.66 -12.63 -16.43
CA PRO A 46 -4.59 -12.44 -15.35
C PRO A 46 -6.04 -12.45 -15.88
N GLU A 47 -6.97 -12.95 -15.06
CA GLU A 47 -8.40 -12.92 -15.41
C GLU A 47 -8.93 -11.49 -15.60
N LEU A 48 -8.28 -10.53 -14.94
CA LEU A 48 -8.65 -9.12 -14.97
C LEU A 48 -7.80 -8.35 -15.98
N ASN A 49 -8.41 -7.35 -16.61
CA ASN A 49 -7.68 -6.43 -17.46
C ASN A 49 -6.83 -5.46 -16.62
N TYR A 50 -5.55 -5.81 -16.43
CA TYR A 50 -4.60 -5.01 -15.65
C TYR A 50 -4.37 -3.62 -16.23
N THR A 51 -4.49 -3.46 -17.55
CA THR A 51 -4.31 -2.15 -18.20
C THR A 51 -5.37 -1.15 -17.74
N GLU A 52 -6.62 -1.59 -17.67
CA GLU A 52 -7.75 -0.76 -17.24
C GLU A 52 -7.68 -0.42 -15.75
N ILE A 53 -7.34 -1.39 -14.91
CA ILE A 53 -7.15 -1.18 -13.47
C ILE A 53 -6.02 -0.17 -13.21
N LEU A 54 -4.91 -0.31 -13.95
CA LEU A 54 -3.78 0.61 -13.83
C LEU A 54 -4.17 2.03 -14.24
N GLN A 55 -4.90 2.19 -15.35
CA GLN A 55 -5.41 3.49 -15.79
C GLN A 55 -6.37 4.11 -14.77
N LEU A 56 -7.30 3.32 -14.22
CA LEU A 56 -8.21 3.76 -13.17
C LEU A 56 -7.44 4.28 -11.95
N SER A 57 -6.39 3.57 -11.51
CA SER A 57 -5.55 3.99 -10.38
C SER A 57 -4.83 5.32 -10.60
N GLN A 58 -4.51 5.66 -11.85
CA GLN A 58 -3.80 6.89 -12.22
C GLN A 58 -4.74 8.09 -12.31
N VAL A 59 -5.98 7.87 -12.76
CA VAL A 59 -6.97 8.94 -13.01
C VAL A 59 -7.82 9.23 -11.77
N HIS A 60 -8.27 8.21 -11.04
CA HIS A 60 -9.21 8.38 -9.94
C HIS A 60 -8.57 9.09 -8.74
N TRP A 61 -9.19 10.18 -8.29
CA TRP A 61 -8.60 11.09 -7.32
C TRP A 61 -8.43 10.44 -5.93
N LEU A 62 -9.39 9.62 -5.50
CA LEU A 62 -9.35 8.96 -4.19
C LEU A 62 -8.22 7.91 -4.14
N LEU A 63 -8.09 7.09 -5.17
CA LEU A 63 -7.06 6.05 -5.25
C LEU A 63 -5.67 6.70 -5.24
N ARG A 64 -5.50 7.77 -6.02
CA ARG A 64 -4.25 8.52 -6.08
C ARG A 64 -3.89 9.13 -4.72
N THR A 65 -4.87 9.57 -3.95
CA THR A 65 -4.66 10.14 -2.61
C THR A 65 -4.27 9.05 -1.61
N ILE A 66 -4.97 7.92 -1.62
CA ILE A 66 -4.65 6.74 -0.78
C ILE A 66 -3.24 6.24 -1.10
N PHE A 67 -2.91 6.06 -2.38
CA PHE A 67 -1.61 5.52 -2.80
C PHE A 67 -0.49 6.47 -2.40
N ARG A 68 -0.67 7.78 -2.56
CA ARG A 68 0.33 8.77 -2.12
C ARG A 68 0.54 8.74 -0.61
N ALA A 69 -0.52 8.59 0.18
CA ALA A 69 -0.42 8.48 1.63
C ALA A 69 0.37 7.23 2.04
N ILE A 70 0.00 6.05 1.52
CA ILE A 70 0.67 4.77 1.83
C ILE A 70 2.14 4.79 1.36
N ILE A 71 2.40 5.24 0.13
CA ILE A 71 3.77 5.33 -0.40
C ILE A 71 4.60 6.32 0.44
N GLY A 72 4.00 7.43 0.86
CA GLY A 72 4.64 8.37 1.76
C GLY A 72 5.04 7.69 3.07
N GLU A 73 4.10 7.03 3.73
CA GLU A 73 4.32 6.41 5.03
C GLU A 73 5.33 5.27 5.00
N VAL A 74 5.39 4.50 3.90
CA VAL A 74 6.36 3.41 3.74
C VAL A 74 7.77 3.94 3.47
N ILE A 75 7.91 5.04 2.72
CA ILE A 75 9.22 5.53 2.26
C ILE A 75 9.83 6.57 3.21
N ASN A 76 9.00 7.36 3.91
CA ASN A 76 9.46 8.45 4.77
C ASN A 76 10.39 8.01 5.92
N PRO A 77 10.19 6.85 6.58
CA PRO A 77 11.13 6.34 7.59
C PRO A 77 12.56 6.11 7.07
N GLY A 78 12.73 6.08 5.74
CA GLY A 78 14.00 5.82 5.10
C GLY A 78 14.35 4.33 5.07
N TYR A 79 15.51 4.03 4.50
CA TYR A 79 16.03 2.67 4.35
C TYR A 79 17.53 2.68 4.63
N GLY A 80 18.02 1.57 5.18
CA GLY A 80 19.41 1.37 5.55
C GLY A 80 19.91 0.01 5.09
N VAL A 81 21.24 -0.13 5.10
CA VAL A 81 21.92 -1.40 4.87
C VAL A 81 22.40 -1.92 6.21
N ALA A 82 21.89 -3.08 6.60
CA ALA A 82 22.31 -3.76 7.82
C ALA A 82 23.08 -5.04 7.47
N PRO A 83 24.08 -5.44 8.28
CA PRO A 83 24.73 -6.73 8.10
C PRO A 83 23.74 -7.86 8.47
N ARG A 84 23.63 -8.88 7.62
CA ARG A 84 22.80 -10.07 7.90
C ARG A 84 23.27 -10.79 9.16
N PHE A 85 24.60 -10.85 9.32
CA PHE A 85 25.29 -11.43 10.46
C PHE A 85 26.50 -10.57 10.84
N LYS A 86 26.89 -10.60 12.12
CA LYS A 86 28.12 -9.95 12.58
C LYS A 86 29.34 -10.86 12.40
N LYS A 87 29.16 -12.17 12.62
CA LYS A 87 30.18 -13.22 12.49
C LYS A 87 29.59 -14.46 11.82
N ARG A 88 30.34 -15.09 10.91
CA ARG A 88 29.99 -16.39 10.29
C ARG A 88 31.10 -17.39 10.55
N CYS A 89 30.75 -18.57 11.06
CA CYS A 89 31.75 -19.61 11.31
C CYS A 89 32.31 -20.18 9.98
N VAL A 90 33.63 -20.18 9.81
CA VAL A 90 34.29 -20.67 8.59
C VAL A 90 34.05 -22.17 8.35
N LYS A 91 33.92 -22.96 9.43
CA LYS A 91 33.79 -24.42 9.33
C LYS A 91 32.39 -24.91 8.99
N CYS A 92 31.35 -24.30 9.56
CA CYS A 92 29.97 -24.78 9.44
C CYS A 92 29.00 -23.76 8.81
N GLY A 93 29.45 -22.54 8.54
CA GLY A 93 28.62 -21.50 7.95
C GLY A 93 27.57 -20.89 8.88
N LYS A 94 27.48 -21.28 10.17
CA LYS A 94 26.51 -20.71 11.11
C LYS A 94 26.72 -19.21 11.27
N GLU A 95 25.63 -18.47 11.10
CA GLU A 95 25.55 -17.01 11.23
C GLU A 95 25.24 -16.62 12.68
N PHE A 96 26.00 -15.66 13.22
CA PHE A 96 25.81 -15.12 14.56
C PHE A 96 25.51 -13.63 14.48
N LYS A 97 24.42 -13.21 15.16
CA LYS A 97 24.02 -11.80 15.30
C LYS A 97 24.76 -11.08 16.44
N ILE A 98 25.42 -11.83 17.32
CA ILE A 98 26.14 -11.33 18.48
C ILE A 98 27.61 -11.05 18.10
N THR A 99 28.18 -10.01 18.69
CA THR A 99 29.55 -9.53 18.40
C THR A 99 30.61 -10.42 19.04
N GLU A 100 30.32 -10.98 20.21
CA GLU A 100 31.23 -11.81 21.01
C GLU A 100 30.75 -13.26 20.98
N VAL A 101 31.51 -14.08 20.24
CA VAL A 101 31.32 -15.52 20.14
C VAL A 101 32.74 -16.07 20.04
N ASP A 102 33.16 -16.79 21.06
CA ASP A 102 34.51 -17.37 21.15
C ASP A 102 34.56 -18.75 20.49
N GLU A 103 33.47 -19.51 20.59
CA GLU A 103 33.34 -20.85 20.03
C GLU A 103 31.98 -21.03 19.34
N CYS A 104 31.98 -21.74 18.22
CA CYS A 104 30.74 -22.07 17.53
C CYS A 104 30.02 -23.23 18.22
N ASP A 105 28.76 -23.02 18.61
CA ASP A 105 27.93 -24.04 19.30
C ASP A 105 27.81 -25.39 18.57
N ILE A 106 27.97 -25.40 17.24
CA ILE A 106 27.76 -26.61 16.43
C ILE A 106 29.06 -27.37 16.19
N CYS A 107 30.15 -26.67 15.88
CA CYS A 107 31.38 -27.30 15.40
C CYS A 107 32.62 -27.00 16.24
N GLY A 108 32.49 -26.22 17.32
CA GLY A 108 33.61 -25.78 18.16
C GLY A 108 34.62 -24.89 17.42
N GLY A 109 34.26 -24.39 16.23
CA GLY A 109 35.14 -23.54 15.43
C GLY A 109 35.35 -22.18 16.11
N ARG A 110 36.62 -21.77 16.22
CA ARG A 110 37.04 -20.45 16.76
C ARG A 110 37.33 -19.40 15.68
N ARG A 111 37.24 -19.78 14.40
CA ARG A 111 37.47 -18.87 13.27
C ARG A 111 36.14 -18.38 12.73
N PHE A 112 35.97 -17.06 12.72
CA PHE A 112 34.77 -16.38 12.26
C PHE A 112 35.13 -15.31 11.23
N ASP A 113 34.38 -15.30 10.13
CA ASP A 113 34.46 -14.26 9.11
C ASP A 113 33.48 -13.14 9.41
N LYS A 114 33.89 -11.91 9.10
CA LYS A 114 33.02 -10.73 9.10
C LYS A 114 32.35 -10.58 7.73
N PRO A 115 31.19 -9.89 7.65
CA PRO A 115 30.54 -9.61 6.37
C PRO A 115 31.48 -8.86 5.42
N ALA A 116 31.47 -9.22 4.14
CA ALA A 116 32.39 -8.69 3.16
C ALA A 116 32.16 -7.19 2.87
N ILE A 117 33.21 -6.37 2.98
CA ILE A 117 33.14 -4.91 2.74
C ILE A 117 32.93 -4.60 1.25
N ASN A 118 33.42 -5.44 0.34
CA ASN A 118 33.23 -5.27 -1.10
C ASN A 118 31.74 -5.33 -1.45
N GLN A 119 31.01 -6.33 -0.91
CA GLN A 119 29.57 -6.46 -1.07
C GLN A 119 28.81 -5.24 -0.54
N TYR A 120 29.26 -4.65 0.57
CA TYR A 120 28.67 -3.41 1.09
C TYR A 120 28.81 -2.25 0.11
N THR A 121 29.99 -2.12 -0.52
CA THR A 121 30.27 -1.05 -1.48
C THR A 121 29.41 -1.21 -2.73
N ASP A 122 29.31 -2.44 -3.25
CA ASP A 122 28.44 -2.75 -4.39
C ASP A 122 26.97 -2.49 -4.07
N PHE A 123 26.52 -2.89 -2.88
CA PHE A 123 25.15 -2.66 -2.45
C PHE A 123 24.86 -1.17 -2.22
N SER A 124 25.78 -0.42 -1.61
CA SER A 124 25.66 1.03 -1.43
C SER A 124 25.58 1.75 -2.78
N ASN A 125 26.38 1.32 -3.77
CA ASN A 125 26.32 1.86 -5.12
C ASN A 125 24.98 1.58 -5.80
N LEU A 126 24.44 0.37 -5.60
CA LEU A 126 23.12 -0.02 -6.11
C LEU A 126 21.99 0.81 -5.50
N ILE A 127 22.03 1.08 -4.19
CA ILE A 127 21.04 1.92 -3.52
C ILE A 127 21.15 3.39 -3.96
N LYS A 128 22.37 3.90 -4.17
CA LYS A 128 22.55 5.28 -4.66
C LYS A 128 21.97 5.46 -6.06
N SER A 129 22.17 4.48 -6.94
CA SER A 129 21.74 4.55 -8.34
C SER A 129 21.36 3.16 -8.87
N PRO A 130 20.12 2.69 -8.66
CA PRO A 130 19.68 1.37 -9.13
C PRO A 130 19.68 1.26 -10.65
N SER A 131 19.40 2.35 -11.36
CA SER A 131 19.52 2.43 -12.82
C SER A 131 19.91 3.84 -13.26
N LYS A 132 20.35 3.98 -14.52
CA LYS A 132 20.78 5.28 -15.07
C LYS A 132 19.66 6.31 -14.88
N ASN A 133 19.99 7.42 -14.23
CA ASN A 133 19.09 8.56 -13.97
C ASN A 133 17.88 8.28 -13.07
N ARG A 134 17.90 7.21 -12.27
CA ARG A 134 16.80 6.88 -11.34
C ARG A 134 17.31 6.70 -9.93
N THR A 135 16.56 7.21 -8.97
CA THR A 135 16.85 7.05 -7.54
C THR A 135 16.18 5.79 -6.98
N PHE A 136 16.73 5.23 -5.90
CA PHE A 136 16.09 4.09 -5.22
C PHE A 136 14.73 4.45 -4.60
N LYS A 137 14.53 5.72 -4.23
CA LYS A 137 13.22 6.23 -3.82
C LYS A 137 12.17 6.10 -4.94
N GLU A 138 12.54 6.41 -6.18
CA GLU A 138 11.65 6.21 -7.34
C GLU A 138 11.39 4.73 -7.62
N PHE A 139 12.40 3.88 -7.46
CA PHE A 139 12.26 2.43 -7.59
C PHE A 139 11.23 1.87 -6.59
N LEU A 140 11.37 2.20 -5.30
CA LEU A 140 10.41 1.79 -4.26
C LEU A 140 9.01 2.36 -4.50
N ARG A 141 8.91 3.64 -4.87
CA ARG A 141 7.64 4.29 -5.20
C ARG A 141 6.92 3.58 -6.35
N SER A 142 7.66 3.20 -7.40
CA SER A 142 7.09 2.53 -8.57
C SER A 142 6.67 1.10 -8.23
N THR A 143 7.49 0.39 -7.45
CA THR A 143 7.17 -0.94 -6.93
C THR A 143 5.87 -0.93 -6.12
N LEU A 144 5.77 -0.04 -5.13
CA LEU A 144 4.57 0.12 -4.31
C LEU A 144 3.36 0.52 -5.14
N TRP A 145 3.54 1.36 -6.17
CA TRP A 145 2.45 1.74 -7.06
C TRP A 145 1.85 0.52 -7.77
N TYR A 146 2.69 -0.34 -8.38
CA TYR A 146 2.21 -1.55 -9.04
C TYR A 146 1.65 -2.57 -8.05
N GLY A 147 2.27 -2.72 -6.88
CA GLY A 147 1.76 -3.56 -5.81
C GLY A 147 0.37 -3.11 -5.32
N LEU A 148 0.15 -1.81 -5.10
CA LEU A 148 -1.15 -1.31 -4.67
C LEU A 148 -2.22 -1.38 -5.76
N ALA A 149 -1.83 -1.15 -7.03
CA ALA A 149 -2.75 -1.15 -8.15
C ALA A 149 -3.15 -2.55 -8.62
N LEU A 150 -2.17 -3.44 -8.79
CA LEU A 150 -2.33 -4.73 -9.47
C LEU A 150 -1.98 -5.94 -8.59
N ASP A 151 -1.49 -5.70 -7.37
CA ASP A 151 -0.99 -6.73 -6.45
C ASP A 151 0.19 -7.56 -7.00
N ASN A 152 0.78 -7.12 -8.11
CA ASN A 152 1.93 -7.75 -8.75
C ASN A 152 2.93 -6.70 -9.21
N PHE A 153 4.20 -6.95 -8.95
CA PHE A 153 5.30 -6.15 -9.45
C PHE A 153 6.44 -7.04 -9.95
N TYR A 154 7.19 -6.53 -10.92
CA TYR A 154 8.32 -7.22 -11.51
C TYR A 154 9.56 -6.34 -11.45
N TRP A 155 10.67 -6.90 -10.97
CA TRP A 155 11.97 -6.26 -10.97
C TRP A 155 12.88 -6.92 -12.02
N GLU A 156 13.35 -6.13 -12.99
CA GLU A 156 14.38 -6.54 -13.95
C GLU A 156 15.76 -6.33 -13.35
N ILE A 157 16.59 -7.36 -13.39
CA ILE A 157 18.02 -7.28 -13.14
C ILE A 157 18.72 -6.94 -14.46
N GLY A 158 19.22 -5.71 -14.55
CA GLY A 158 20.02 -5.26 -15.68
C GLY A 158 21.40 -5.89 -15.62
N HIS A 159 21.83 -6.53 -16.71
CA HIS A 159 23.16 -7.14 -16.80
C HIS A 159 24.10 -6.30 -17.67
N ARG A 160 25.35 -6.15 -17.23
CA ARG A 160 26.47 -5.67 -18.03
C ARG A 160 27.24 -6.88 -18.57
N LEU A 161 27.71 -6.75 -19.80
CA LEU A 161 28.59 -7.75 -20.42
C LEU A 161 30.04 -7.37 -20.07
N GLU A 162 30.73 -8.27 -19.37
CA GLU A 162 32.16 -8.15 -19.08
C GLU A 162 32.92 -9.24 -19.82
N TYR A 163 34.04 -8.86 -20.42
CA TYR A 163 34.91 -9.84 -21.08
C TYR A 163 35.87 -10.39 -20.04
N ASN A 164 35.69 -11.65 -19.67
CA ASN A 164 36.61 -12.31 -18.76
C ASN A 164 37.86 -12.74 -19.55
N THR A 165 39.00 -12.15 -19.20
CA THR A 165 40.29 -12.41 -19.86
C THR A 165 40.78 -13.84 -19.67
N GLU A 166 40.35 -14.52 -18.60
CA GLU A 166 40.79 -15.89 -18.26
C GLU A 166 39.99 -16.95 -19.03
N THR A 167 38.66 -16.82 -19.07
CA THR A 167 37.77 -17.76 -19.76
C THR A 167 37.60 -17.45 -21.24
N LYS A 168 38.08 -16.29 -21.70
CA LYS A 168 37.85 -15.71 -23.04
C LYS A 168 36.36 -15.61 -23.41
N ASN A 169 35.47 -15.73 -22.43
CA ASN A 169 34.04 -15.67 -22.60
C ASN A 169 33.49 -14.33 -22.13
N VAL A 170 32.37 -13.93 -22.72
CA VAL A 170 31.61 -12.76 -22.28
C VAL A 170 30.71 -13.21 -21.14
N GLU A 171 31.03 -12.81 -19.92
CA GLU A 171 30.24 -13.08 -18.73
C GLU A 171 29.23 -11.96 -18.48
N ARG A 172 28.08 -12.33 -17.91
CA ARG A 172 26.99 -11.40 -17.59
C ARG A 172 27.06 -11.06 -16.11
N VAL A 173 27.46 -9.84 -15.80
CA VAL A 173 27.53 -9.36 -14.42
C VAL A 173 26.29 -8.50 -14.14
N PRO A 174 25.54 -8.74 -13.06
CA PRO A 174 24.42 -7.89 -12.70
C PRO A 174 24.91 -6.48 -12.35
N ALA A 175 24.27 -5.46 -12.91
CA ALA A 175 24.73 -4.07 -12.86
C ALA A 175 23.69 -3.08 -12.33
N GLY A 176 22.41 -3.48 -12.23
CA GLY A 176 21.37 -2.60 -11.73
C GLY A 176 20.00 -3.26 -11.69
N ILE A 177 19.02 -2.54 -11.15
CA ILE A 177 17.64 -3.00 -11.00
C ILE A 177 16.68 -1.97 -11.59
N ARG A 178 15.63 -2.44 -12.25
CA ARG A 178 14.54 -1.62 -12.78
C ARG A 178 13.18 -2.24 -12.47
N VAL A 179 12.15 -1.42 -12.35
CA VAL A 179 10.76 -1.91 -12.26
C VAL A 179 10.22 -2.04 -13.68
N LEU A 180 9.66 -3.19 -14.01
CA LEU A 180 8.93 -3.40 -15.26
C LEU A 180 7.46 -3.10 -15.07
N GLN A 181 6.79 -2.75 -16.16
CA GLN A 181 5.36 -2.48 -16.16
C GLN A 181 4.59 -3.81 -16.01
N SER A 182 3.79 -3.95 -14.96
CA SER A 182 3.16 -5.22 -14.60
C SER A 182 1.95 -5.62 -15.46
N ASP A 183 1.38 -4.70 -16.23
CA ASP A 183 0.26 -4.95 -17.14
C ASP A 183 0.68 -5.69 -18.41
N ILE A 184 1.87 -5.37 -18.94
CA ILE A 184 2.43 -5.98 -20.16
C ILE A 184 3.32 -7.19 -19.88
N THR A 185 3.87 -7.29 -18.66
CA THR A 185 4.81 -8.35 -18.29
C THR A 185 4.04 -9.57 -17.79
N LYS A 186 4.20 -10.69 -18.49
CA LYS A 186 3.46 -11.93 -18.27
C LYS A 186 4.44 -13.08 -18.01
N PRO A 187 4.24 -13.87 -16.94
CA PRO A 187 5.02 -15.06 -16.69
C PRO A 187 4.58 -16.19 -17.64
N VAL A 188 5.55 -17.00 -18.03
CA VAL A 188 5.35 -18.23 -18.78
C VAL A 188 5.50 -19.39 -17.83
N MET A 189 4.37 -20.00 -17.48
CA MET A 189 4.29 -20.99 -16.41
C MET A 189 3.58 -22.25 -16.89
N ASP A 190 3.95 -23.37 -16.30
CA ASP A 190 3.23 -24.63 -16.42
C ASP A 190 1.90 -24.60 -15.63
N GLU A 191 1.30 -25.77 -15.42
CA GLU A 191 0.03 -25.91 -14.68
C GLU A 191 0.21 -25.82 -13.16
N TYR A 192 1.43 -25.97 -12.65
CA TYR A 192 1.77 -25.96 -11.23
C TYR A 192 2.49 -24.67 -10.79
N GLY A 193 2.68 -23.72 -11.71
CA GLY A 193 3.42 -22.48 -11.45
C GLY A 193 4.94 -22.61 -11.60
N GLY A 194 5.43 -23.73 -12.14
CA GLY A 194 6.81 -23.91 -12.54
C GLY A 194 7.16 -23.01 -13.72
N PHE A 195 8.28 -22.32 -13.63
CA PHE A 195 8.71 -21.38 -14.65
C PHE A 195 9.25 -22.06 -15.92
N GLY A 196 8.89 -21.46 -17.04
CA GLY A 196 9.60 -21.58 -18.31
C GLY A 196 8.90 -22.44 -19.36
N SER A 197 9.09 -22.03 -20.61
CA SER A 197 8.57 -22.72 -21.80
C SER A 197 9.57 -23.68 -22.44
N THR A 198 9.17 -24.28 -23.57
CA THR A 198 10.11 -24.97 -24.46
C THR A 198 10.91 -24.01 -25.35
N GLU A 199 10.73 -22.70 -25.20
CA GLU A 199 11.34 -21.67 -26.03
C GLU A 199 12.58 -21.08 -25.37
N TYR A 200 13.68 -21.06 -26.12
CA TYR A 200 14.98 -20.57 -25.69
C TYR A 200 15.40 -19.35 -26.51
N PHE A 201 16.02 -18.38 -25.86
CA PHE A 201 16.50 -17.16 -26.52
C PHE A 201 17.93 -16.83 -26.10
N CYS A 202 18.64 -16.08 -26.96
CA CYS A 202 20.01 -15.66 -26.68
C CYS A 202 20.00 -14.28 -26.01
N PRO A 203 20.44 -14.12 -24.75
CA PRO A 203 20.39 -12.83 -24.06
C PRO A 203 21.20 -11.71 -24.73
N VAL A 204 22.28 -12.07 -25.42
CA VAL A 204 23.20 -11.10 -26.04
C VAL A 204 22.72 -10.70 -27.43
N CYS A 205 22.35 -11.68 -28.26
CA CYS A 205 21.96 -11.44 -29.65
C CYS A 205 20.50 -11.00 -29.79
N TYR A 206 19.62 -11.41 -28.87
CA TYR A 206 18.19 -11.08 -28.94
C TYR A 206 17.95 -9.58 -29.01
N LYS A 207 18.56 -8.78 -28.12
CA LYS A 207 18.40 -7.32 -28.12
C LYS A 207 18.88 -6.70 -29.45
N LYS A 208 19.98 -7.19 -30.03
CA LYS A 208 20.49 -6.70 -31.31
C LYS A 208 19.55 -7.04 -32.47
N GLN A 209 19.10 -8.29 -32.53
CA GLN A 209 18.22 -8.79 -33.58
C GLN A 209 16.83 -8.13 -33.51
N PHE A 210 16.29 -7.97 -32.31
CA PHE A 210 15.02 -7.27 -32.09
C PHE A 210 15.10 -5.80 -32.52
N HIS A 211 16.17 -5.08 -32.15
CA HIS A 211 16.35 -3.68 -32.57
C HIS A 211 16.62 -3.51 -34.07
N GLN A 212 17.27 -4.49 -34.72
CA GLN A 212 17.61 -4.40 -36.14
C GLN A 212 16.48 -4.85 -37.08
N TYR A 213 15.74 -5.89 -36.70
CA TYR A 213 14.77 -6.54 -37.61
C TYR A 213 13.33 -6.52 -37.09
N GLY A 214 13.11 -6.15 -35.82
CA GLY A 214 11.77 -6.16 -35.21
C GLY A 214 11.13 -7.55 -35.15
N GLN A 215 11.94 -8.61 -35.25
CA GLN A 215 11.49 -10.00 -35.24
C GLN A 215 11.84 -10.66 -33.91
N ASP A 216 10.89 -11.44 -33.37
CA ASP A 216 11.08 -12.23 -32.16
C ASP A 216 11.88 -13.50 -32.48
N THR A 217 13.18 -13.50 -32.15
CA THR A 217 14.09 -14.61 -32.43
C THR A 217 14.18 -15.56 -31.24
N TYR A 218 13.58 -16.74 -31.36
CA TYR A 218 13.66 -17.82 -30.38
C TYR A 218 13.84 -19.18 -31.05
N ILE A 219 14.30 -20.16 -30.27
CA ILE A 219 14.44 -21.55 -30.69
C ILE A 219 13.54 -22.40 -29.79
N ASP A 220 12.57 -23.09 -30.38
CA ASP A 220 11.76 -24.07 -29.65
C ASP A 220 12.48 -25.43 -29.61
N ILE A 221 12.72 -25.97 -28.41
CA ILE A 221 13.39 -27.27 -28.23
C ILE A 221 12.67 -28.39 -29.00
N LYS A 222 11.34 -28.31 -29.14
CA LYS A 222 10.57 -29.31 -29.88
C LYS A 222 10.96 -29.41 -31.35
N THR A 223 11.53 -28.34 -31.91
CA THR A 223 11.97 -28.30 -33.31
C THR A 223 13.40 -28.83 -33.50
N LEU A 224 14.14 -29.06 -32.41
CA LEU A 224 15.49 -29.62 -32.45
C LEU A 224 15.45 -31.15 -32.60
N PRO A 225 16.46 -31.77 -33.25
CA PRO A 225 16.58 -33.23 -33.34
C PRO A 225 16.57 -33.89 -31.95
N LEU A 226 15.96 -35.08 -31.84
CA LEU A 226 15.82 -35.84 -30.57
C LEU A 226 17.14 -36.01 -29.80
N ASP A 227 18.28 -36.11 -30.50
CA ASP A 227 19.61 -36.26 -29.89
C ASP A 227 20.09 -35.00 -29.14
N GLN A 228 19.50 -33.84 -29.42
CA GLN A 228 19.79 -32.54 -28.78
C GLN A 228 18.71 -32.12 -27.77
N GLN A 229 17.59 -32.87 -27.71
CA GLN A 229 16.51 -32.66 -26.74
C GLN A 229 16.98 -33.16 -25.36
N GLY A 230 17.69 -32.29 -24.63
CA GLY A 230 18.27 -32.58 -23.32
C GLY A 230 19.53 -31.78 -23.00
N THR A 231 20.16 -31.18 -24.02
CA THR A 231 21.31 -30.29 -23.86
C THR A 231 20.89 -28.82 -24.01
N ILE A 232 21.48 -27.91 -23.22
CA ILE A 232 21.21 -26.47 -23.32
C ILE A 232 21.66 -26.01 -24.72
N PRO A 233 20.74 -25.53 -25.57
CA PRO A 233 21.09 -25.17 -26.93
C PRO A 233 22.01 -23.93 -26.93
N ARG A 234 22.95 -23.88 -27.87
CA ARG A 234 23.89 -22.75 -28.03
C ARG A 234 23.49 -21.87 -29.20
N CYS A 235 23.74 -20.57 -29.06
CA CYS A 235 23.47 -19.59 -30.10
C CYS A 235 24.40 -19.81 -31.31
N LYS A 236 23.85 -19.77 -32.52
CA LYS A 236 24.63 -19.90 -33.78
C LYS A 236 25.54 -18.71 -34.05
N ASP A 237 25.15 -17.51 -33.61
CA ASP A 237 25.86 -16.27 -33.93
C ASP A 237 27.01 -15.98 -32.94
N CYS A 238 26.77 -16.21 -31.65
CA CYS A 238 27.75 -15.88 -30.60
C CYS A 238 28.31 -17.10 -29.85
N GLY A 239 27.81 -18.31 -30.12
CA GLY A 239 28.24 -19.54 -29.43
C GLY A 239 27.83 -19.65 -27.95
N GLY A 240 27.17 -18.62 -27.41
CA GLY A 240 26.76 -18.55 -26.01
C GLY A 240 25.58 -19.45 -25.67
N GLU A 241 25.42 -19.78 -24.40
CA GLU A 241 24.31 -20.59 -23.89
C GLU A 241 22.99 -19.83 -24.01
N LEU A 242 21.95 -20.52 -24.51
CA LEU A 242 20.61 -19.96 -24.60
C LEU A 242 19.89 -20.14 -23.27
N MET A 243 19.08 -19.15 -22.91
CA MET A 243 18.28 -19.18 -21.70
C MET A 243 16.84 -19.57 -22.03
N LYS A 244 16.23 -20.33 -21.12
CA LYS A 244 14.80 -20.67 -21.19
C LYS A 244 13.96 -19.41 -20.98
N THR A 245 12.95 -19.20 -21.80
CA THR A 245 12.02 -18.07 -21.64
C THR A 245 11.13 -18.32 -20.44
N ALA A 246 11.20 -17.46 -19.42
CA ALA A 246 10.38 -17.52 -18.22
C ALA A 246 9.35 -16.38 -18.14
N TYR A 247 9.66 -15.22 -18.73
CA TYR A 247 8.74 -14.08 -18.79
C TYR A 247 8.76 -13.44 -20.16
N VAL A 248 7.63 -12.82 -20.52
CA VAL A 248 7.43 -12.17 -21.80
C VAL A 248 6.77 -10.82 -21.56
N GLN A 249 7.23 -9.79 -22.27
CA GLN A 249 6.51 -8.53 -22.39
C GLN A 249 5.70 -8.52 -23.68
N ALA A 250 4.39 -8.47 -23.55
CA ALA A 250 3.47 -8.46 -24.67
C ALA A 250 2.66 -7.16 -24.68
N VAL A 251 2.63 -6.46 -25.82
CA VAL A 251 1.74 -5.32 -26.06
C VAL A 251 0.80 -5.71 -27.18
N GLY A 252 -0.46 -5.97 -26.82
CA GLY A 252 -1.39 -6.68 -27.71
C GLY A 252 -0.85 -8.07 -28.04
N ASP A 253 -0.90 -8.44 -29.32
CA ASP A 253 -0.43 -9.75 -29.80
C ASP A 253 1.08 -9.80 -30.09
N LYS A 254 1.81 -8.70 -29.87
CA LYS A 254 3.24 -8.61 -30.21
C LYS A 254 4.10 -8.72 -28.96
N ILE A 255 5.01 -9.68 -28.98
CA ILE A 255 6.06 -9.84 -27.97
C ILE A 255 7.17 -8.81 -28.23
N ILE A 256 7.43 -7.96 -27.25
CA ILE A 256 8.46 -6.92 -27.30
C ILE A 256 9.78 -7.41 -26.69
N ALA A 257 9.70 -8.22 -25.64
CA ALA A 257 10.88 -8.73 -24.96
C ALA A 257 10.63 -10.08 -24.30
N ARG A 258 11.70 -10.88 -24.23
CA ARG A 258 11.77 -12.16 -23.52
C ARG A 258 12.80 -12.05 -22.41
N PHE A 259 12.51 -12.69 -21.28
CA PHE A 259 13.40 -12.71 -20.13
C PHE A 259 13.57 -14.13 -19.58
N GLY A 260 14.75 -14.39 -19.04
CA GLY A 260 15.07 -15.61 -18.31
C GLY A 260 14.54 -15.59 -16.88
N GLU A 261 14.58 -16.75 -16.22
CA GLU A 261 14.16 -16.90 -14.82
C GLU A 261 15.00 -16.05 -13.86
N ASP A 262 16.31 -15.95 -14.13
CA ASP A 262 17.26 -15.19 -13.32
C ASP A 262 17.17 -13.68 -13.52
N GLU A 263 16.55 -13.23 -14.62
CA GLU A 263 16.52 -11.81 -14.99
C GLU A 263 15.39 -11.03 -14.33
N ILE A 264 14.30 -11.71 -13.96
CA ILE A 264 13.14 -11.07 -13.34
C ILE A 264 12.86 -11.68 -11.98
N VAL A 265 12.64 -10.81 -11.00
CA VAL A 265 12.06 -11.17 -9.70
C VAL A 265 10.60 -10.71 -9.72
N GLN A 266 9.68 -11.66 -9.60
CA GLN A 266 8.26 -11.39 -9.38
C GLN A 266 8.00 -11.25 -7.88
N GLY A 267 7.27 -10.20 -7.51
CA GLY A 267 6.75 -10.03 -6.16
C GLY A 267 5.25 -9.75 -6.16
N THR A 268 4.58 -10.19 -5.11
CA THR A 268 3.14 -10.07 -4.90
C THR A 268 2.87 -9.75 -3.45
N ILE A 269 1.82 -8.97 -3.14
CA ILE A 269 1.52 -8.57 -1.76
C ILE A 269 0.46 -9.51 -1.16
N GLU A 270 -0.64 -9.77 -1.86
CA GLU A 270 -1.78 -10.56 -1.34
C GLU A 270 -2.13 -11.76 -2.21
N ARG A 271 -1.11 -12.43 -2.76
CA ARG A 271 -1.32 -13.66 -3.55
C ARG A 271 -1.87 -14.80 -2.69
N ILE A 272 -2.93 -15.44 -3.18
CA ILE A 272 -3.48 -16.66 -2.63
C ILE A 272 -3.06 -17.82 -3.51
N ASP A 273 -2.19 -18.69 -3.01
CA ASP A 273 -1.82 -19.91 -3.73
C ASP A 273 -3.06 -20.81 -3.90
N PRO A 274 -3.30 -21.43 -5.08
CA PRO A 274 -2.36 -21.69 -6.18
C PRO A 274 -2.38 -20.63 -7.30
N GLN A 275 -3.00 -19.46 -7.11
CA GLN A 275 -3.07 -18.43 -8.16
C GLN A 275 -1.68 -17.87 -8.46
N HIS A 276 -1.35 -17.72 -9.75
CA HIS A 276 -0.05 -17.22 -10.19
C HIS A 276 0.09 -15.70 -10.06
N PHE A 277 -1.05 -15.00 -9.98
CA PHE A 277 -1.12 -13.55 -9.88
C PHE A 277 -1.77 -13.13 -8.57
N GLY A 278 -1.32 -12.00 -8.03
CA GLY A 278 -1.99 -11.29 -6.95
C GLY A 278 -3.39 -10.81 -7.31
N GLN A 279 -4.22 -10.60 -6.28
CA GLN A 279 -5.57 -10.08 -6.39
C GLN A 279 -5.58 -8.59 -6.05
N SER A 280 -5.89 -7.74 -7.04
CA SER A 280 -5.96 -6.30 -6.81
C SER A 280 -7.10 -5.94 -5.85
N LYS A 281 -6.77 -5.19 -4.78
CA LYS A 281 -7.77 -4.55 -3.91
C LYS A 281 -8.74 -3.64 -4.66
N ILE A 282 -8.31 -3.05 -5.78
CA ILE A 282 -9.19 -2.22 -6.61
C ILE A 282 -10.38 -3.04 -7.11
N GLN A 283 -10.22 -4.33 -7.39
CA GLN A 283 -11.33 -5.19 -7.80
C GLN A 283 -12.44 -5.25 -6.76
N ALA A 284 -12.08 -5.41 -5.48
CA ALA A 284 -13.05 -5.42 -4.39
C ALA A 284 -13.70 -4.04 -4.18
N ALA A 285 -12.96 -2.95 -4.42
CA ALA A 285 -13.46 -1.58 -4.30
C ALA A 285 -14.17 -1.04 -5.56
N LEU A 286 -14.14 -1.75 -6.69
CA LEU A 286 -14.50 -1.21 -8.00
C LEU A 286 -15.91 -0.63 -8.03
N LYS A 287 -16.89 -1.31 -7.44
CA LYS A 287 -18.28 -0.84 -7.38
C LYS A 287 -18.40 0.47 -6.59
N HIS A 288 -17.67 0.59 -5.48
CA HIS A 288 -17.68 1.81 -4.67
C HIS A 288 -17.01 2.97 -5.39
N ILE A 289 -15.91 2.71 -6.11
CA ILE A 289 -15.22 3.69 -6.95
C ILE A 289 -16.16 4.20 -8.05
N LEU A 290 -16.84 3.30 -8.76
CA LEU A 290 -17.79 3.67 -9.81
C LEU A 290 -18.97 4.49 -9.26
N ILE A 291 -19.49 4.15 -8.07
CA ILE A 291 -20.55 4.95 -7.43
C ILE A 291 -20.05 6.36 -7.14
N ILE A 292 -18.82 6.53 -6.63
CA ILE A 292 -18.22 7.84 -6.39
C ILE A 292 -18.13 8.64 -7.69
N ASP A 293 -17.62 8.02 -8.78
CA ASP A 293 -17.56 8.67 -10.09
C ASP A 293 -18.94 9.08 -10.62
N PHE A 294 -19.96 8.23 -10.46
CA PHE A 294 -21.33 8.55 -10.85
C PHE A 294 -21.94 9.66 -10.00
N MET A 295 -21.62 9.71 -8.71
CA MET A 295 -22.04 10.81 -7.83
C MET A 295 -21.37 12.13 -8.24
N ASP A 296 -20.07 12.10 -8.55
CA ASP A 296 -19.33 13.26 -9.04
C ASP A 296 -19.90 13.74 -10.39
N GLU A 297 -20.22 12.83 -11.31
CA GLU A 297 -20.84 13.17 -12.60
C GLU A 297 -22.27 13.68 -12.42
N TYR A 298 -23.05 13.07 -11.54
CA TYR A 298 -24.39 13.54 -11.21
C TYR A 298 -24.34 14.97 -10.66
N ASN A 299 -23.48 15.22 -9.68
CA ASN A 299 -23.25 16.56 -9.14
C ASN A 299 -22.81 17.53 -10.23
N TYR A 300 -21.87 17.13 -11.08
CA TYR A 300 -21.42 17.96 -12.20
C TYR A 300 -22.56 18.28 -13.18
N GLN A 301 -23.48 17.35 -13.45
CA GLN A 301 -24.63 17.60 -14.31
C GLN A 301 -25.65 18.53 -13.63
N VAL A 302 -25.95 18.29 -12.36
CA VAL A 302 -26.91 19.07 -11.57
C VAL A 302 -26.46 20.53 -11.46
N PHE A 303 -25.17 20.77 -11.17
CA PHE A 303 -24.61 22.12 -11.04
C PHE A 303 -24.18 22.74 -12.38
N GLY A 304 -23.74 21.91 -13.35
CA GLY A 304 -23.12 22.37 -14.58
C GLY A 304 -24.04 22.46 -15.80
N LYS A 305 -25.19 21.79 -15.82
CA LYS A 305 -26.16 21.86 -16.91
C LYS A 305 -27.51 22.46 -16.50
N GLY A 306 -27.68 22.74 -15.20
CA GLY A 306 -28.99 23.01 -14.62
C GLY A 306 -29.81 21.72 -14.53
N HIS A 307 -30.57 21.58 -13.45
CA HIS A 307 -31.50 20.47 -13.27
C HIS A 307 -32.93 20.98 -13.31
N VAL A 308 -33.89 20.11 -13.64
CA VAL A 308 -35.30 20.44 -13.48
C VAL A 308 -35.63 20.30 -12.00
N SER A 309 -35.84 21.42 -11.30
CA SER A 309 -36.13 21.38 -9.86
C SER A 309 -37.61 21.10 -9.61
N LYS A 310 -38.49 21.90 -10.24
CA LYS A 310 -39.93 21.91 -9.93
C LYS A 310 -40.79 21.85 -11.18
N LEU A 311 -41.84 21.05 -11.08
CA LEU A 311 -42.98 21.08 -11.97
C LEU A 311 -44.06 21.94 -11.32
N LEU A 312 -44.38 23.08 -11.92
CA LEU A 312 -45.49 23.92 -11.50
C LEU A 312 -46.73 23.57 -12.33
N LEU A 313 -47.73 23.03 -11.66
CA LEU A 313 -49.02 22.66 -12.25
C LEU A 313 -50.00 23.81 -12.03
N PHE A 314 -50.45 24.44 -13.11
CA PHE A 314 -51.45 25.51 -13.07
C PHE A 314 -52.81 24.95 -13.47
N PRO A 315 -53.78 24.84 -12.54
CA PRO A 315 -55.09 24.34 -12.88
C PRO A 315 -55.91 25.37 -13.67
N GLY A 316 -56.59 24.93 -14.73
CA GLY A 316 -57.52 25.76 -15.51
C GLY A 316 -56.88 26.81 -16.43
N SER A 317 -55.59 26.70 -16.73
CA SER A 317 -54.86 27.60 -17.63
C SER A 317 -54.70 26.98 -19.02
N ASP A 318 -55.00 27.74 -20.07
CA ASP A 318 -54.81 27.34 -21.47
C ASP A 318 -53.30 27.28 -21.84
N GLU A 319 -52.92 26.36 -22.73
CA GLU A 319 -51.52 26.17 -23.16
C GLU A 319 -50.85 27.47 -23.65
N ASN A 320 -51.61 28.35 -24.31
CA ASN A 320 -51.12 29.64 -24.81
C ASN A 320 -50.74 30.62 -23.68
N GLN A 321 -51.45 30.60 -22.54
CA GLN A 321 -51.12 31.46 -21.40
C GLN A 321 -49.84 30.98 -20.72
N ILE A 322 -49.64 29.67 -20.67
CA ILE A 322 -48.44 29.05 -20.10
C ILE A 322 -47.23 29.33 -20.98
N GLU A 323 -47.38 29.36 -22.30
CA GLU A 323 -46.30 29.71 -23.22
C GLU A 323 -45.84 31.18 -23.06
N ILE A 324 -46.78 32.11 -22.82
CA ILE A 324 -46.45 33.50 -22.52
C ILE A 324 -45.67 33.62 -21.21
N ILE A 325 -46.10 32.91 -20.17
CA ILE A 325 -45.41 32.88 -18.87
C ILE A 325 -44.01 32.27 -19.02
N LYS A 326 -43.88 31.15 -19.74
CA LYS A 326 -42.59 30.52 -20.06
C LYS A 326 -41.65 31.52 -20.75
N THR A 327 -42.16 32.23 -21.76
CA THR A 327 -41.37 33.20 -22.53
C THR A 327 -40.95 34.39 -21.68
N SER A 328 -41.82 34.88 -20.79
CA SER A 328 -41.50 35.97 -19.85
C SER A 328 -40.39 35.58 -18.88
N ILE A 329 -40.48 34.39 -18.28
CA ILE A 329 -39.48 33.88 -17.34
C ILE A 329 -38.14 33.64 -18.06
N GLN A 330 -38.17 33.11 -19.28
CA GLN A 330 -36.95 32.90 -20.07
C GLN A 330 -36.26 34.23 -20.40
N ASN A 331 -37.03 35.28 -20.74
CA ASN A 331 -36.49 36.60 -21.01
C ASN A 331 -35.88 37.25 -19.75
N GLU A 332 -36.49 37.05 -18.58
CA GLU A 332 -35.97 37.52 -17.30
C GLU A 332 -34.67 36.81 -16.91
N LEU A 333 -34.61 35.48 -17.08
CA LEU A 333 -33.38 34.68 -16.88
C LEU A 333 -32.26 35.13 -17.82
N ASN A 334 -32.54 35.28 -19.11
CA ASN A 334 -31.55 35.73 -20.09
C ASN A 334 -31.03 37.16 -19.79
N SER A 335 -31.83 37.99 -19.10
CA SER A 335 -31.44 39.35 -18.70
C SER A 335 -30.53 39.39 -17.46
N LEU A 336 -30.54 38.32 -16.65
CA LEU A 336 -29.72 38.17 -15.46
C LEU A 336 -28.34 37.55 -15.75
N ASP A 337 -28.11 37.11 -16.99
CA ASP A 337 -26.83 36.57 -17.43
C ASP A 337 -25.72 37.61 -17.33
N ARG A 338 -24.70 37.29 -16.53
CA ARG A 338 -23.54 38.15 -16.34
C ARG A 338 -22.45 37.77 -17.34
N MET A 339 -21.88 38.79 -17.98
CA MET A 339 -20.71 38.63 -18.82
C MET A 339 -19.49 38.35 -17.93
N ASP A 340 -18.78 37.25 -18.17
CA ASP A 340 -17.58 36.92 -17.40
C ASP A 340 -16.43 37.87 -17.80
N VAL A 341 -15.96 38.69 -16.85
CA VAL A 341 -15.01 39.79 -17.09
C VAL A 341 -13.68 39.31 -17.67
N ARG A 342 -13.33 38.03 -17.47
CA ARG A 342 -12.03 37.48 -17.91
C ARG A 342 -12.06 36.82 -19.29
N THR A 343 -13.20 36.28 -19.73
CA THR A 343 -13.32 35.55 -21.00
C THR A 343 -14.19 36.26 -22.03
N GLY A 344 -15.00 37.25 -21.63
CA GLY A 344 -15.91 37.97 -22.53
C GLY A 344 -17.08 37.14 -23.03
N GLU A 345 -17.22 35.90 -22.56
CA GLU A 345 -18.32 35.02 -22.89
C GLU A 345 -19.50 35.28 -21.93
N MET A 346 -20.71 35.30 -22.48
CA MET A 346 -21.94 35.31 -21.70
C MET A 346 -22.02 33.99 -20.93
N ARG A 347 -21.85 34.02 -19.61
CA ARG A 347 -22.19 32.86 -18.80
C ARG A 347 -23.67 32.91 -18.53
N THR A 348 -24.41 31.98 -19.13
CA THR A 348 -25.78 31.70 -18.72
C THR A 348 -25.73 31.31 -17.25
N ALA A 349 -26.41 32.05 -16.37
CA ALA A 349 -26.58 31.60 -15.01
C ALA A 349 -27.41 30.30 -15.10
N LEU A 350 -26.76 29.15 -14.91
CA LEU A 350 -27.41 27.84 -14.97
C LEU A 350 -28.34 27.70 -13.75
N GLY A 351 -29.54 28.26 -13.89
CA GLY A 351 -30.60 28.17 -12.90
C GLY A 351 -31.36 26.84 -12.99
N PRO A 352 -32.10 26.46 -11.94
CA PRO A 352 -33.01 25.34 -12.02
C PRO A 352 -34.07 25.58 -13.10
N MET A 353 -34.25 24.60 -13.99
CA MET A 353 -35.26 24.66 -15.04
C MET A 353 -36.64 24.37 -14.43
N LEU A 354 -37.59 25.28 -14.62
CA LEU A 354 -38.97 25.11 -14.16
C LEU A 354 -39.83 24.60 -15.32
N ILE A 355 -40.48 23.45 -15.13
CA ILE A 355 -41.47 22.96 -16.09
C ILE A 355 -42.83 23.49 -15.65
N LEU A 356 -43.50 24.22 -16.53
CA LEU A 356 -44.87 24.71 -16.30
C LEU A 356 -45.84 23.89 -17.16
N GLN A 357 -46.87 23.32 -16.52
CA GLN A 357 -47.88 22.52 -17.20
C GLN A 357 -49.30 22.87 -16.72
N GLY A 358 -50.24 22.92 -17.67
CA GLY A 358 -51.66 23.17 -17.39
C GLY A 358 -52.37 21.86 -17.07
N VAL A 359 -53.26 21.87 -16.07
CA VAL A 359 -54.09 20.71 -15.71
C VAL A 359 -55.56 21.12 -15.69
N GLU A 360 -56.45 20.30 -16.27
CA GLU A 360 -57.88 20.61 -16.39
C GLU A 360 -58.64 20.54 -15.05
N SER A 361 -58.06 19.99 -13.99
CA SER A 361 -58.73 19.79 -12.70
C SER A 361 -57.83 20.10 -11.51
N GLY A 362 -58.22 21.11 -10.74
CA GLY A 362 -57.58 21.57 -9.51
C GLY A 362 -58.08 22.97 -9.14
N LYS A 363 -57.97 23.39 -7.87
CA LYS A 363 -58.34 24.75 -7.43
C LYS A 363 -57.14 25.63 -7.13
N GLU A 364 -55.96 25.05 -6.94
CA GLU A 364 -54.74 25.76 -6.54
C GLU A 364 -53.54 25.23 -7.33
N PRO A 365 -52.57 26.11 -7.68
CA PRO A 365 -51.31 25.68 -8.27
C PRO A 365 -50.60 24.68 -7.36
N ARG A 366 -50.12 23.56 -7.92
CA ARG A 366 -49.32 22.58 -7.18
C ARG A 366 -47.89 22.62 -7.66
N ASP A 367 -46.96 22.77 -6.74
CA ASP A 367 -45.56 22.47 -6.96
C ASP A 367 -45.30 20.98 -6.69
N VAL A 368 -44.73 20.32 -7.69
CA VAL A 368 -44.19 18.96 -7.52
C VAL A 368 -42.69 19.07 -7.70
N ASP A 369 -41.96 18.85 -6.62
CA ASP A 369 -40.50 18.74 -6.68
C ASP A 369 -40.16 17.46 -7.46
N LEU A 370 -39.64 17.63 -8.67
CA LEU A 370 -39.24 16.52 -9.54
C LEU A 370 -37.92 15.90 -9.06
N MET A 371 -37.10 16.72 -8.42
CA MET A 371 -35.86 16.30 -7.82
C MET A 371 -35.76 16.95 -6.43
N PRO A 372 -35.74 16.17 -5.34
CA PRO A 372 -35.51 16.73 -4.02
C PRO A 372 -34.08 17.29 -3.92
N ASP A 373 -33.88 18.34 -3.13
CA ASP A 373 -32.55 18.92 -2.88
C ASP A 373 -31.55 17.83 -2.46
N LEU A 374 -30.28 17.96 -2.87
CA LEU A 374 -29.19 17.03 -2.53
C LEU A 374 -29.09 16.71 -1.02
N ASN A 375 -29.46 17.67 -0.17
CA ASN A 375 -29.55 17.51 1.28
C ASN A 375 -30.64 16.50 1.70
N ALA A 376 -31.78 16.50 1.02
CA ALA A 376 -32.86 15.54 1.25
C ALA A 376 -32.52 14.14 0.75
N LEU A 377 -31.56 14.01 -0.18
CA LEU A 377 -31.05 12.73 -0.68
C LEU A 377 -29.96 12.10 0.21
N GLN A 378 -29.50 12.76 1.29
CA GLN A 378 -28.39 12.32 2.15
C GLN A 378 -27.13 11.90 1.35
N SER A 379 -26.92 12.48 0.17
CA SER A 379 -25.87 12.06 -0.77
C SER A 379 -24.47 12.21 -0.17
N ILE A 380 -24.27 13.21 0.70
CA ILE A 380 -22.99 13.48 1.38
C ILE A 380 -22.60 12.33 2.32
N ASP A 381 -23.56 11.79 3.06
CA ASP A 381 -23.29 10.71 4.03
C ASP A 381 -22.94 9.41 3.33
N PHE A 382 -23.62 9.10 2.22
CA PHE A 382 -23.24 7.98 1.36
C PHE A 382 -21.87 8.18 0.71
N TYR A 383 -21.54 9.40 0.28
CA TYR A 383 -20.23 9.72 -0.29
C TYR A 383 -19.10 9.45 0.71
N ARG A 384 -19.27 9.91 1.96
CA ARG A 384 -18.33 9.63 3.07
C ARG A 384 -18.21 8.14 3.34
N LEU A 385 -19.34 7.43 3.44
CA LEU A 385 -19.36 5.98 3.67
C LEU A 385 -18.55 5.24 2.60
N TYR A 386 -18.72 5.58 1.32
CA TYR A 386 -17.97 4.92 0.24
C TYR A 386 -16.48 5.25 0.29
N ILE A 387 -16.11 6.50 0.58
CA ILE A 387 -14.71 6.87 0.80
C ILE A 387 -14.10 6.04 1.94
N ASP A 388 -14.82 5.91 3.06
CA ASP A 388 -14.38 5.13 4.22
C ASP A 388 -14.19 3.66 3.89
N LYS A 389 -15.11 3.07 3.11
CA LYS A 389 -15.00 1.67 2.68
C LYS A 389 -13.82 1.45 1.75
N VAL A 390 -13.60 2.34 0.78
CA VAL A 390 -12.46 2.23 -0.14
C VAL A 390 -11.14 2.42 0.61
N ALA A 391 -11.02 3.45 1.46
CA ALA A 391 -9.82 3.69 2.25
C ALA A 391 -9.54 2.55 3.25
N GLY A 392 -10.58 2.04 3.91
CA GLY A 392 -10.48 0.95 4.87
C GLY A 392 -9.94 -0.35 4.24
N LEU A 393 -10.24 -0.61 2.96
CA LEU A 393 -9.70 -1.77 2.23
C LEU A 393 -8.18 -1.71 2.07
N PHE A 394 -7.63 -0.50 1.86
CA PHE A 394 -6.19 -0.28 1.78
C PHE A 394 -5.54 -0.10 3.17
N GLY A 395 -6.29 -0.28 4.26
CA GLY A 395 -5.77 -0.12 5.63
C GLY A 395 -5.49 1.34 5.99
N ALA A 396 -6.19 2.28 5.36
CA ALA A 396 -6.11 3.71 5.62
C ALA A 396 -7.43 4.23 6.20
N THR A 397 -7.36 5.27 7.02
CA THR A 397 -8.51 5.93 7.65
C THR A 397 -8.59 7.37 7.18
N PRO A 398 -9.66 7.77 6.47
CA PRO A 398 -9.87 9.16 6.11
C PRO A 398 -10.32 9.92 7.36
N ILE A 399 -9.69 11.06 7.59
CA ILE A 399 -10.03 12.01 8.63
C ILE A 399 -10.61 13.23 7.92
N PHE A 400 -11.91 13.43 8.06
CA PHE A 400 -12.59 14.62 7.55
C PHE A 400 -12.43 15.74 8.58
N THR A 401 -11.56 16.73 8.31
CA THR A 401 -11.35 17.86 9.23
C THR A 401 -12.29 19.02 8.89
N GLY A 402 -13.36 19.19 9.67
CA GLY A 402 -14.33 20.28 9.54
C GLY A 402 -15.72 19.79 9.96
N ALA A 403 -16.36 20.53 10.88
CA ALA A 403 -17.77 20.28 11.19
C ALA A 403 -18.59 20.71 9.98
N THR A 404 -19.29 19.77 9.34
CA THR A 404 -20.38 20.12 8.43
C THR A 404 -21.54 20.59 9.28
N THR A 405 -21.53 21.86 9.67
CA THR A 405 -22.77 22.54 10.05
C THR A 405 -23.63 22.68 8.78
N PRO A 406 -24.93 22.32 8.82
CA PRO A 406 -25.80 22.30 7.65
C PRO A 406 -25.89 23.61 6.85
N ASP A 407 -25.58 24.73 7.50
CA ASP A 407 -25.73 26.08 6.92
C ASP A 407 -24.51 26.59 6.15
N ASP A 408 -23.35 25.92 6.25
CA ASP A 408 -22.11 26.43 5.65
C ASP A 408 -21.85 25.72 4.32
N GLY A 409 -22.37 26.34 3.25
CA GLY A 409 -22.27 25.84 1.89
C GLY A 409 -20.84 25.54 1.47
N GLY A 410 -20.56 24.26 1.23
CA GLY A 410 -19.52 23.82 0.28
C GLY A 410 -18.08 23.82 0.76
N ASN A 411 -17.76 24.11 2.02
CA ASN A 411 -16.40 23.96 2.50
C ASN A 411 -16.17 22.49 2.91
N PHE A 412 -15.80 21.65 1.93
CA PHE A 412 -15.35 20.29 2.22
C PHE A 412 -14.15 20.37 3.15
N GLY A 413 -14.39 20.05 4.43
CA GLY A 413 -13.35 19.88 5.42
C GLY A 413 -12.20 19.06 4.85
N ARG A 414 -10.96 19.50 5.04
CA ARG A 414 -9.80 18.87 4.39
C ARG A 414 -9.75 17.40 4.78
N THR A 415 -9.95 16.50 3.82
CA THR A 415 -9.80 15.06 4.07
C THR A 415 -8.32 14.74 4.11
N ARG A 416 -7.81 14.37 5.29
CA ARG A 416 -6.46 13.82 5.44
C ARG A 416 -6.59 12.30 5.55
N ILE A 417 -5.83 11.56 4.77
CA ILE A 417 -5.79 10.10 4.90
C ILE A 417 -4.63 9.75 5.82
N ASP A 418 -4.95 9.07 6.92
CA ASP A 418 -3.98 8.52 7.86
C ASP A 418 -3.82 7.01 7.60
N VAL A 419 -2.60 6.49 7.70
CA VAL A 419 -2.29 5.10 7.37
C VAL A 419 -1.93 4.35 8.63
N GLN A 420 -2.51 3.16 8.82
CA GLN A 420 -2.22 2.38 10.02
C GLN A 420 -0.79 1.81 9.99
N ASN A 421 -0.07 1.92 11.10
CA ASN A 421 1.30 1.38 11.23
C ASN A 421 1.42 -0.11 10.87
N ARG A 422 0.38 -0.93 11.15
CA ARG A 422 0.37 -2.35 10.77
C ARG A 422 0.44 -2.53 9.25
N THR A 423 -0.27 -1.68 8.52
CA THR A 423 -0.39 -1.71 7.06
C THR A 423 0.95 -1.31 6.45
N THR A 424 1.56 -0.24 6.98
CA THR A 424 2.90 0.21 6.56
C THR A 424 3.94 -0.89 6.80
N LYS A 425 3.94 -1.54 7.97
CA LYS A 425 4.85 -2.67 8.26
C LYS A 425 4.61 -3.87 7.35
N GLY A 426 3.36 -4.17 6.98
CA GLY A 426 3.02 -5.20 6.00
C GLY A 426 3.68 -4.93 4.66
N TYR A 427 3.41 -3.77 4.07
CA TYR A 427 3.99 -3.39 2.77
C TYR A 427 5.53 -3.32 2.79
N MET A 428 6.14 -2.88 3.90
CA MET A 428 7.59 -2.94 4.07
C MET A 428 8.10 -4.38 4.00
N LYS A 429 7.44 -5.30 4.70
CA LYS A 429 7.80 -6.72 4.75
C LYS A 429 7.67 -7.38 3.36
N ASP A 430 6.56 -7.13 2.67
CA ASP A 430 6.28 -7.72 1.34
C ASP A 430 7.29 -7.27 0.28
N ILE A 431 7.96 -6.14 0.48
CA ILE A 431 9.08 -5.69 -0.37
C ILE A 431 10.40 -6.27 0.13
N LEU A 432 10.64 -6.27 1.45
CA LEU A 432 11.91 -6.71 2.03
C LEU A 432 12.18 -8.20 1.79
N GLU A 433 11.17 -9.07 1.89
CA GLU A 433 11.32 -10.51 1.69
C GLU A 433 11.86 -10.85 0.29
N PRO A 434 11.19 -10.50 -0.83
CA PRO A 434 11.71 -10.78 -2.16
C PRO A 434 13.00 -10.03 -2.46
N PHE A 435 13.21 -8.84 -1.88
CA PHE A 435 14.44 -8.09 -2.06
C PHE A 435 15.65 -8.80 -1.42
N ASN A 436 15.51 -9.21 -0.16
CA ASN A 436 16.61 -9.80 0.60
C ASN A 436 16.84 -11.27 0.27
N GLU A 437 15.78 -12.05 -0.01
CA GLU A 437 15.90 -13.49 -0.20
C GLU A 437 16.14 -13.89 -1.66
N ILE A 438 15.64 -13.12 -2.63
CA ILE A 438 15.72 -13.47 -4.06
C ILE A 438 16.64 -12.51 -4.80
N LEU A 439 16.42 -11.20 -4.66
CA LEU A 439 17.14 -10.21 -5.45
C LEU A 439 18.62 -10.08 -5.04
N LEU A 440 18.91 -9.90 -3.74
CA LEU A 440 20.29 -9.73 -3.26
C LEU A 440 21.20 -10.94 -3.59
N PRO A 441 20.78 -12.20 -3.38
CA PRO A 441 21.59 -13.36 -3.76
C PRO A 441 21.86 -13.43 -5.26
N ARG A 442 20.89 -13.07 -6.12
CA ARG A 442 21.09 -12.99 -7.57
C ARG A 442 22.08 -11.90 -8.00
N LEU A 443 22.27 -10.89 -7.16
CA LEU A 443 23.28 -9.83 -7.35
C LEU A 443 24.66 -10.21 -6.77
N GLY A 444 24.78 -11.38 -6.13
CA GLY A 444 26.01 -11.80 -5.45
C GLY A 444 26.22 -11.15 -4.07
N ILE A 445 25.19 -10.50 -3.52
CA ILE A 445 25.21 -9.87 -2.19
C ILE A 445 24.53 -10.83 -1.21
N THR A 446 25.30 -11.44 -0.32
CA THR A 446 24.79 -12.46 0.62
C THR A 446 24.90 -12.04 2.08
N ASP A 447 25.86 -11.18 2.40
CA ASP A 447 26.21 -10.84 3.78
C ASP A 447 25.46 -9.60 4.31
N TRP A 448 24.74 -8.89 3.45
CA TRP A 448 24.05 -7.64 3.75
C TRP A 448 22.56 -7.73 3.40
N ILE A 449 21.74 -7.01 4.16
CA ILE A 449 20.28 -6.95 3.98
C ILE A 449 19.82 -5.49 3.94
N LEU A 450 18.72 -5.27 3.22
CA LEU A 450 17.96 -4.02 3.28
C LEU A 450 17.07 -4.04 4.51
N GLU A 451 17.05 -2.93 5.25
CA GLU A 451 16.09 -2.71 6.34
C GLU A 451 15.45 -1.32 6.20
N PHE A 452 14.15 -1.23 6.48
CA PHE A 452 13.46 0.06 6.57
C PHE A 452 13.69 0.69 7.95
N GLY A 453 13.70 2.02 7.99
CA GLY A 453 13.73 2.77 9.25
C GLY A 453 12.50 2.47 10.11
N LYS A 454 12.62 2.69 11.42
CA LYS A 454 11.49 2.56 12.34
C LYS A 454 10.48 3.67 12.03
N ILE A 455 9.19 3.31 12.00
CA ILE A 455 8.09 4.26 11.78
C ILE A 455 7.94 5.10 13.07
N GLU A 456 8.42 6.34 13.04
CA GLU A 456 8.29 7.29 14.15
C GLU A 456 6.99 8.10 14.00
N SER A 457 5.94 7.66 14.71
CA SER A 457 5.04 8.55 15.48
C SER A 457 4.04 7.70 16.28
N ARG A 458 3.78 8.10 17.53
CA ARG A 458 3.00 7.43 18.60
C ARG A 458 3.65 6.30 19.39
N ASP A 459 4.64 5.57 18.85
CA ASP A 459 5.30 4.51 19.63
C ASP A 459 6.26 5.08 20.69
N GLU A 460 6.85 6.28 20.55
CA GLU A 460 7.68 6.84 21.62
C GLU A 460 6.91 7.16 22.90
N LEU A 461 5.72 7.76 22.78
CA LEU A 461 4.85 8.00 23.95
C LEU A 461 4.37 6.67 24.55
N ARG A 462 4.10 5.67 23.71
CA ARG A 462 3.71 4.35 24.19
C ARG A 462 4.87 3.61 24.85
N ASP A 463 6.06 3.68 24.27
CA ASP A 463 7.29 3.08 24.77
C ASP A 463 7.74 3.76 26.06
N THR A 464 7.60 5.08 26.16
CA THR A 464 7.84 5.82 27.41
C THR A 464 6.80 5.46 28.46
N MET A 465 5.52 5.32 28.12
CA MET A 465 4.48 4.81 29.03
C MET A 465 4.74 3.36 29.47
N ILE A 466 5.20 2.50 28.56
CA ILE A 466 5.57 1.11 28.87
C ILE A 466 6.78 1.10 29.81
N LYS A 467 7.82 1.91 29.52
CA LYS A 467 9.00 2.06 30.39
C LYS A 467 8.63 2.62 31.76
N GLN A 468 7.74 3.61 31.83
CA GLN A 468 7.22 4.16 33.08
C GLN A 468 6.45 3.10 33.88
N ARG A 469 5.59 2.32 33.22
CA ARG A 469 4.86 1.22 33.88
C ARG A 469 5.82 0.17 34.41
N ILE A 470 6.84 -0.22 33.64
CA ILE A 470 7.87 -1.18 34.08
C ILE A 470 8.66 -0.61 35.27
N ALA A 471 9.12 0.64 35.21
CA ALA A 471 9.83 1.29 36.31
C ALA A 471 8.98 1.37 37.59
N ALA A 472 7.70 1.73 37.47
CA ALA A 472 6.76 1.72 38.59
C ALA A 472 6.56 0.31 39.17
N THR A 473 6.52 -0.71 38.30
CA THR A 473 6.38 -2.11 38.69
C THR A 473 7.63 -2.62 39.41
N VAL A 474 8.82 -2.27 38.92
CA VAL A 474 10.11 -2.58 39.55
C VAL A 474 10.20 -1.92 40.93
N SER A 475 9.89 -0.63 41.04
CA SER A 475 9.89 0.09 42.33
C SER A 475 8.91 -0.54 43.33
N LEU A 476 7.74 -0.99 42.86
CA LEU A 476 6.78 -1.72 43.69
C LEU A 476 7.36 -3.07 44.18
N TYR A 477 8.02 -3.84 43.31
CA TYR A 477 8.65 -5.11 43.70
C TYR A 477 9.83 -4.91 44.67
N GLU A 478 10.64 -3.88 44.48
CA GLU A 478 11.71 -3.52 45.43
C GLU A 478 11.14 -3.10 46.78
N SER A 479 10.08 -2.27 46.79
CA SER A 479 9.42 -1.82 48.03
C SER A 479 8.75 -2.95 48.81
N THR A 480 8.29 -3.99 48.11
CA THR A 480 7.71 -5.21 48.70
C THR A 480 8.78 -6.25 49.10
N GLY A 481 10.06 -5.96 48.83
CA GLY A 481 11.19 -6.75 49.32
C GLY A 481 11.67 -7.86 48.38
N PHE A 482 11.36 -7.80 47.08
CA PHE A 482 11.94 -8.66 46.06
C PHE A 482 13.17 -7.99 45.42
N ASP A 483 14.18 -8.78 45.06
CA ASP A 483 15.31 -8.26 44.28
C ASP A 483 14.94 -8.36 42.79
N THR A 484 15.05 -7.24 42.08
CA THR A 484 14.71 -7.15 40.66
C THR A 484 15.94 -6.78 39.83
N GLU A 485 16.22 -7.56 38.80
CA GLU A 485 17.25 -7.24 37.80
C GLU A 485 16.56 -6.85 36.48
N VAL A 486 16.93 -5.70 35.93
CA VAL A 486 16.44 -5.22 34.64
C VAL A 486 17.46 -5.61 33.56
N SER A 487 17.00 -6.26 32.49
CA SER A 487 17.86 -6.64 31.37
C SER A 487 18.36 -5.41 30.59
N GLU A 488 19.52 -5.50 29.93
CA GLU A 488 20.18 -4.38 29.23
C GLU A 488 19.31 -3.69 28.16
N ASP A 489 18.32 -4.40 27.62
CA ASP A 489 17.38 -3.87 26.62
C ASP A 489 16.17 -3.12 27.23
N GLY A 490 16.04 -3.09 28.56
CA GLY A 490 14.99 -2.36 29.28
C GLY A 490 13.55 -2.88 29.08
N SER A 491 13.38 -4.06 28.47
CA SER A 491 12.07 -4.64 28.11
C SER A 491 11.61 -5.79 29.00
N THR A 492 12.53 -6.42 29.74
CA THR A 492 12.25 -7.56 30.63
C THR A 492 12.93 -7.35 31.98
N PHE A 493 12.25 -7.79 33.06
CA PHE A 493 12.81 -7.80 34.41
C PHE A 493 12.57 -9.18 35.05
N THR A 494 13.55 -9.66 35.80
CA THR A 494 13.47 -10.90 36.57
C THR A 494 13.28 -10.57 38.04
N VAL A 495 12.27 -11.16 38.66
CA VAL A 495 11.96 -10.99 40.09
C VAL A 495 12.46 -12.20 40.85
N SER A 496 13.39 -11.99 41.78
CA SER A 496 13.91 -13.04 42.66
C SER A 496 13.41 -12.82 44.10
N PRO A 497 12.91 -13.86 44.80
CA PRO A 497 12.61 -13.75 46.22
C PRO A 497 13.91 -13.51 46.98
N LYS A 498 13.96 -12.43 47.77
CA LYS A 498 15.13 -12.08 48.57
C LYS A 498 15.43 -13.22 49.53
N ARG A 499 16.60 -13.85 49.40
CA ARG A 499 17.11 -14.74 50.45
C ARG A 499 17.34 -13.87 51.67
N VAL A 500 16.52 -14.04 52.71
CA VAL A 500 16.84 -13.50 54.04
C VAL A 500 18.23 -14.06 54.40
N ARG A 501 19.26 -13.21 54.36
CA ARG A 501 20.56 -13.59 54.89
C ARG A 501 20.37 -13.79 56.38
N GLU A 502 20.69 -15.00 56.84
CA GLU A 502 20.62 -15.48 58.23
C GLU A 502 21.34 -14.54 59.24
N SER A 503 22.16 -13.61 58.75
CA SER A 503 22.82 -12.56 59.52
C SER A 503 21.89 -11.47 60.07
N GLU A 504 20.75 -11.16 59.42
CA GLU A 504 19.82 -10.12 59.90
C GLU A 504 18.80 -10.64 60.95
N GLN A 505 18.53 -11.94 60.98
CA GLN A 505 17.73 -12.55 62.05
C GLN A 505 18.50 -12.60 63.37
N ARG A 506 19.82 -12.77 63.34
CA ARG A 506 20.65 -12.75 64.57
C ARG A 506 20.75 -11.36 65.20
N SER A 507 20.84 -10.30 64.41
CA SER A 507 20.87 -8.92 64.93
C SER A 507 19.52 -8.46 65.49
N ARG A 508 18.39 -8.93 64.94
CA ARG A 508 17.06 -8.68 65.53
C ARG A 508 16.82 -9.46 66.85
N LEU A 509 17.32 -10.68 66.97
CA LEU A 509 17.24 -11.45 68.22
C LEU A 509 18.17 -10.93 69.33
N GLN A 510 19.28 -10.27 68.99
CA GLN A 510 20.18 -9.65 69.96
C GLN A 510 19.67 -8.29 70.46
N GLY A 511 19.01 -7.48 69.61
CA GLY A 511 18.43 -6.19 70.01
C GLY A 511 17.25 -6.30 70.99
N MET A 512 16.53 -7.43 70.98
CA MET A 512 15.38 -7.66 71.88
C MET A 512 15.76 -8.05 73.32
N ARG A 513 17.03 -8.37 73.61
CA ARG A 513 17.47 -8.69 74.99
C ARG A 513 17.97 -7.47 75.77
N THR A 514 18.28 -6.37 75.10
CA THR A 514 18.81 -5.15 75.73
C THR A 514 17.75 -4.12 76.12
N SER A 515 16.48 -4.30 75.74
CA SER A 515 15.40 -3.34 76.04
C SER A 515 14.52 -3.72 77.24
N GLN A 516 14.76 -4.86 77.91
CA GLN A 516 13.96 -5.30 79.07
C GLN A 516 14.53 -4.92 80.45
N THR A 517 15.59 -4.12 80.53
CA THR A 517 16.21 -3.70 81.82
C THR A 517 16.16 -2.18 82.10
N ALA A 518 15.31 -1.44 81.39
CA ALA A 518 14.86 -0.11 81.77
C ALA A 518 13.33 -0.07 81.61
N ALA A 519 12.57 -0.74 82.48
CA ALA A 519 12.10 -0.17 83.75
C ALA A 519 11.60 1.27 83.52
N ASP A 520 10.30 1.41 83.34
CA ASP A 520 9.42 1.82 84.45
C ASP A 520 9.70 3.27 84.88
N SER A 521 8.96 4.20 84.29
CA SER A 521 8.30 5.27 85.06
C SER A 521 7.38 6.11 84.18
N THR A 522 6.13 6.29 84.64
CA THR A 522 5.07 7.23 84.19
C THR A 522 4.46 6.93 82.81
N GLY A 523 3.18 6.58 82.61
CA GLY A 523 1.98 6.70 83.44
C GLY A 523 1.18 7.95 83.07
N GLU A 524 0.33 7.90 82.02
CA GLU A 524 -1.09 8.30 82.07
C GLU A 524 -1.85 8.13 80.72
N ARG A 525 -3.13 7.77 80.90
CA ARG A 525 -4.32 7.64 80.01
C ARG A 525 -4.57 8.91 79.13
N THR A 526 -5.36 8.97 78.04
CA THR A 526 -6.42 8.14 77.42
C THR A 526 -6.80 8.77 76.06
N ASP A 527 -7.41 7.93 75.20
CA ASP A 527 -8.43 8.19 74.18
C ASP A 527 -8.08 8.86 72.84
N GLY A 528 -8.41 8.13 71.77
CA GLY A 528 -8.25 8.54 70.38
C GLY A 528 -9.51 9.16 69.76
N VAL A 529 -9.43 9.40 68.45
CA VAL A 529 -10.49 9.29 67.42
C VAL A 529 -9.78 9.58 66.08
N GLY A 530 -10.05 8.77 65.06
CA GLY A 530 -9.45 8.89 63.74
C GLY A 530 -10.12 9.95 62.86
N VAL A 531 -9.37 10.45 61.88
CA VAL A 531 -9.86 11.13 60.67
C VAL A 531 -8.86 10.85 59.55
N GLU A 532 -9.29 10.20 58.47
CA GLU A 532 -8.57 10.16 57.19
C GLU A 532 -8.53 11.55 56.56
N PRO A 533 -7.44 11.94 55.88
CA PRO A 533 -7.53 12.96 54.84
C PRO A 533 -7.19 12.42 53.45
N SER A 534 -8.18 12.57 52.59
CA SER A 534 -8.10 12.64 51.13
C SER A 534 -6.99 13.59 50.64
N VAL A 535 -6.20 13.13 49.67
CA VAL A 535 -5.18 13.94 48.97
C VAL A 535 -5.83 14.59 47.74
N PRO A 536 -5.64 15.91 47.51
CA PRO A 536 -6.22 16.62 46.38
C PRO A 536 -5.40 16.44 45.09
N ILE A 537 -6.11 16.39 43.96
CA ILE A 537 -5.57 16.37 42.60
C ILE A 537 -5.54 17.82 42.12
N GLU A 538 -4.35 18.37 41.87
CA GLU A 538 -4.16 19.63 41.15
C GLU A 538 -4.00 19.33 39.65
N GLU A 539 -4.90 19.89 38.83
CA GLU A 539 -4.76 19.97 37.37
C GLU A 539 -3.91 21.20 37.00
N PRO A 540 -2.99 21.13 36.02
CA PRO A 540 -2.25 22.29 35.57
C PRO A 540 -3.02 23.09 34.51
N GLU A 541 -3.24 24.37 34.80
CA GLU A 541 -3.79 25.35 33.86
C GLU A 541 -2.80 25.66 32.72
N LEU A 542 -3.32 25.64 31.49
CA LEU A 542 -2.64 26.04 30.26
C LEU A 542 -2.76 27.57 30.12
N ASN A 543 -1.64 28.29 30.27
CA ASN A 543 -1.54 29.70 29.92
C ASN A 543 -1.30 29.84 28.40
N ILE A 544 -2.25 30.46 27.71
CA ILE A 544 -2.13 30.96 26.35
C ILE A 544 -1.82 32.44 26.47
N ASP A 545 -0.58 32.83 26.19
CA ASP A 545 -0.25 34.23 25.93
C ASP A 545 -0.02 34.41 24.43
N GLU A 546 -0.72 35.41 23.91
CA GLU A 546 -0.65 35.97 22.56
C GLU A 546 0.71 36.67 22.35
N GLU A 547 1.39 36.34 21.24
CA GLU A 547 2.08 37.29 20.34
C GLU A 547 2.45 36.61 19.01
#